data_AF-A0AAV1SL65-F1
#
_entry.id   AF-A0AAV1SL65-F1
#
_cell.length_a   1.000
_cell.length_b   1.000
_cell.length_c   1.000
_cell.angle_alpha   90.00
_cell.angle_beta   90.00
_cell.angle_gamma   90.00
#
_symmetry.space_group_name_H-M   'P 1'
#
loop_
_entity.id
_entity.type
_entity.pdbx_description
1 polymer ?
#
loop_
_entity_poly.entity_id
_entity_poly.type
_entity_poly.pdbx_seq_one_letter_code
_entity_poly.pdbx_strand_id
1 'polypeptide(L)'
;MPVELDTWTIKIVWVFTQHGKSAELMRVTDLLVTIFCAKACGIRGMACEKCQHFSTCRVPVLSLAQMLVLPLEEGKDPTVSIKASQSKPYPIRLLQLFLLFLALCIAFSVISMYTIKRFGVPTAGATVKPAFKPCFDEPNTLDRWIRPPSNLLHQMRDEELFWRASFVPQIKKYPFRRVPKIAFMFLTKGPLPLAALWERFLKGHEGFYSIYIHPLPTFEAKFPPSSVFHQRQIPSQVAEWGKMSMCDAERRLVANALLDISNERFVLVSESCIPLFNFSVIYDYIMRSKYSFIGAFDDHGPYGRGRYNENMVPEVDITQWRKGSQWFEINRKLAVNIVEDTTYYPKFKEFCKPNCYVDEHYFPTMLTIQAASLLANRTLTWVDWSRGGAHPATFGRADITEEFFKKIHEGKHCIYNDQSSSVCYLFARKFAPSALEPLLHISRNILGF
;
A
#
# COMPACT_ATOMS: atom_id res chain seq x y z
N MET A 1 -32.64 36.64 -45.82
CA MET A 1 -33.27 36.65 -44.48
C MET A 1 -33.41 35.22 -44.00
N PRO A 2 -32.62 34.80 -43.00
CA PRO A 2 -32.97 33.66 -42.16
C PRO A 2 -33.08 34.06 -40.68
N VAL A 3 -34.02 33.41 -40.02
CA VAL A 3 -34.49 33.60 -38.65
C VAL A 3 -33.62 32.80 -37.68
N GLU A 4 -33.29 33.40 -36.54
CA GLU A 4 -32.57 32.82 -35.40
C GLU A 4 -33.34 31.63 -34.78
N LEU A 5 -32.60 30.59 -34.39
CA LEU A 5 -33.09 29.49 -33.55
C LEU A 5 -32.28 29.44 -32.24
N ASP A 6 -33.04 29.36 -31.16
CA ASP A 6 -32.69 29.64 -29.77
C ASP A 6 -31.58 28.79 -29.12
N THR A 7 -30.86 29.46 -28.23
CA THR A 7 -29.62 29.10 -27.53
C THR A 7 -29.75 28.08 -26.39
N TRP A 8 -30.85 27.33 -26.31
CA TRP A 8 -31.07 26.33 -25.24
C TRP A 8 -30.66 24.89 -25.62
N THR A 9 -30.65 24.55 -26.90
CA THR A 9 -30.33 23.18 -27.38
C THR A 9 -28.82 22.88 -27.33
N ILE A 10 -27.97 23.89 -27.25
CA ILE A 10 -26.50 23.74 -27.31
C ILE A 10 -25.86 23.50 -25.93
N LYS A 11 -26.56 23.73 -24.81
CA LYS A 11 -25.98 23.55 -23.46
C LYS A 11 -26.05 22.14 -22.87
N ILE A 12 -26.82 21.22 -23.45
CA ILE A 12 -26.90 19.83 -22.96
C ILE A 12 -25.75 18.96 -23.51
N VAL A 13 -25.16 19.35 -24.65
CA VAL A 13 -24.08 18.58 -25.29
C VAL A 13 -22.69 18.96 -24.74
N TRP A 14 -22.53 20.15 -24.16
CA TRP A 14 -21.22 20.62 -23.67
C TRP A 14 -20.84 20.14 -22.25
N VAL A 15 -21.77 19.56 -21.48
CA VAL A 15 -21.50 19.09 -20.12
C VAL A 15 -20.93 17.65 -20.10
N PHE A 16 -21.00 16.90 -21.20
CA PHE A 16 -20.57 15.49 -21.25
C PHE A 16 -19.20 15.24 -21.92
N THR A 17 -18.46 16.27 -22.31
CA THR A 17 -17.16 16.11 -23.02
C THR A 17 -15.95 16.70 -22.29
N GLN A 18 -15.91 16.67 -20.95
CA GLN A 18 -14.67 16.94 -20.20
C GLN A 18 -14.18 15.83 -19.25
N HIS A 19 -14.84 14.68 -19.18
CA HIS A 19 -14.27 13.50 -18.53
C HIS A 19 -14.45 12.27 -19.41
N GLY A 20 -13.37 11.88 -20.09
CA GLY A 20 -13.33 10.71 -20.96
C GLY A 20 -13.63 9.42 -20.19
N LYS A 21 -14.86 8.95 -20.29
CA LYS A 21 -15.29 7.56 -20.10
C LYS A 21 -16.42 7.25 -21.09
N SER A 22 -16.36 6.03 -21.62
CA SER A 22 -17.26 5.40 -22.61
C SER A 22 -18.75 5.74 -22.43
N ALA A 23 -19.43 6.07 -23.53
CA ALA A 23 -20.88 6.21 -23.59
C ALA A 23 -21.55 4.83 -23.67
N GLU A 24 -22.13 4.36 -22.58
CA GLU A 24 -23.16 3.30 -22.62
C GLU A 24 -24.54 3.93 -22.84
N LEU A 25 -25.34 3.28 -23.68
CA LEU A 25 -26.66 3.70 -24.11
C LEU A 25 -27.65 3.65 -22.94
N MET A 26 -27.99 4.79 -22.34
CA MET A 26 -28.99 4.89 -21.27
C MET A 26 -30.40 4.63 -21.84
N ARG A 27 -31.19 3.73 -21.23
CA ARG A 27 -32.57 3.42 -21.69
C ARG A 27 -33.48 4.61 -21.38
N VAL A 28 -34.38 4.94 -22.32
CA VAL A 28 -35.33 6.07 -22.23
C VAL A 28 -36.21 6.01 -20.97
N THR A 29 -36.39 4.83 -20.38
CA THR A 29 -37.09 4.63 -19.09
C THR A 29 -36.41 5.32 -17.92
N ASP A 30 -35.07 5.37 -17.92
CA ASP A 30 -34.30 5.93 -16.80
C ASP A 30 -34.31 7.46 -16.84
N LEU A 31 -34.34 8.04 -18.04
CA LEU A 31 -34.47 9.48 -18.26
C LEU A 31 -35.83 10.03 -17.77
N LEU A 32 -36.91 9.26 -17.95
CA LEU A 32 -38.26 9.64 -17.51
C LEU A 32 -38.42 9.57 -15.99
N VAL A 33 -37.76 8.62 -15.32
CA VAL A 33 -37.75 8.50 -13.85
C VAL A 33 -36.98 9.67 -13.22
N THR A 34 -35.85 10.08 -13.81
CA THR A 34 -35.07 11.23 -13.33
C THR A 34 -35.83 12.55 -13.48
N ILE A 35 -36.57 12.74 -14.58
CA ILE A 35 -37.39 13.95 -14.79
C ILE A 35 -38.57 14.01 -13.81
N PHE A 36 -39.20 12.87 -13.48
CA PHE A 36 -40.29 12.83 -12.49
C PHE A 36 -39.81 13.08 -11.06
N CYS A 37 -38.66 12.53 -10.66
CA CYS A 37 -38.05 12.81 -9.35
C CYS A 37 -37.60 14.27 -9.20
N ALA A 38 -37.07 14.89 -10.26
CA ALA A 38 -36.66 16.29 -10.24
C ALA A 38 -37.85 17.27 -10.10
N LYS A 39 -39.02 16.93 -10.66
CA LYS A 39 -40.24 17.75 -10.52
C LYS A 39 -40.92 17.59 -9.15
N ALA A 40 -40.82 16.42 -8.52
CA ALA A 40 -41.34 16.19 -7.17
C ALA A 40 -40.49 16.89 -6.08
N CYS A 41 -39.18 17.04 -6.30
CA CYS A 41 -38.28 17.72 -5.36
C CYS A 41 -38.35 19.26 -5.44
N GLY A 42 -38.94 19.82 -6.50
CA GLY A 42 -39.06 21.27 -6.74
C GLY A 42 -40.24 21.99 -6.07
N ILE A 43 -41.05 21.30 -5.24
CA ILE A 43 -42.24 21.89 -4.60
C ILE A 43 -42.04 22.21 -3.10
N ARG A 44 -40.92 21.80 -2.48
CA ARG A 44 -40.57 22.22 -1.11
C ARG A 44 -39.07 22.47 -1.00
N GLY A 45 -38.67 23.73 -0.95
CA GLY A 45 -37.27 24.12 -0.82
C GLY A 45 -36.65 23.64 0.51
N MET A 46 -35.70 22.70 0.43
CA MET A 46 -34.70 22.38 1.45
C MET A 46 -33.41 21.92 0.74
N ALA A 47 -32.26 22.40 1.21
CA ALA A 47 -30.93 22.06 0.71
C ALA A 47 -30.51 20.63 1.11
N CYS A 48 -29.77 19.93 0.23
CA CYS A 48 -29.31 18.56 0.46
C CYS A 48 -27.77 18.51 0.43
N GLU A 49 -27.16 18.35 1.61
CA GLU A 49 -25.77 17.91 1.77
C GLU A 49 -25.73 16.38 1.97
N LYS A 50 -24.77 15.74 1.31
CA LYS A 50 -24.23 14.38 1.52
C LYS A 50 -25.20 13.18 1.42
N CYS A 51 -24.97 12.34 0.40
CA CYS A 51 -25.05 10.87 0.54
C CYS A 51 -24.12 10.16 -0.48
N GLN A 52 -23.19 9.38 0.07
CA GLN A 52 -22.36 8.38 -0.62
C GLN A 52 -23.19 7.12 -0.93
N HIS A 53 -22.73 6.40 -1.97
CA HIS A 53 -23.01 5.00 -2.37
C HIS A 53 -24.29 4.25 -1.92
N PHE A 54 -25.09 3.96 -2.95
CA PHE A 54 -25.87 2.75 -3.25
C PHE A 54 -25.72 1.56 -2.28
N SER A 55 -26.83 1.19 -1.65
CA SER A 55 -27.15 -0.21 -1.33
C SER A 55 -28.66 -0.42 -1.36
N THR A 56 -29.09 -1.39 -2.20
CA THR A 56 -30.30 -2.23 -2.07
C THR A 56 -31.59 -1.60 -1.52
N CYS A 57 -32.54 -1.24 -2.40
CA CYS A 57 -33.95 -1.04 -2.01
C CYS A 57 -34.70 -2.39 -1.99
N ARG A 58 -35.04 -2.87 -0.79
CA ARG A 58 -36.11 -3.85 -0.56
C ARG A 58 -37.43 -3.12 -0.33
N VAL A 59 -38.49 -3.66 -0.93
CA VAL A 59 -39.90 -3.24 -0.79
C VAL A 59 -40.41 -3.63 0.62
N PRO A 60 -41.12 -2.76 1.36
CA PRO A 60 -41.63 -3.11 2.68
C PRO A 60 -42.89 -3.97 2.59
N VAL A 61 -42.84 -5.13 3.24
CA VAL A 61 -44.00 -5.97 3.58
C VAL A 61 -44.50 -5.53 4.96
N LEU A 62 -45.80 -5.23 5.04
CA LEU A 62 -46.53 -4.93 6.27
C LEU A 62 -46.40 -6.09 7.27
N SER A 63 -45.92 -5.79 8.49
CA SER A 63 -45.96 -6.70 9.64
C SER A 63 -46.69 -6.01 10.79
N LEU A 64 -47.66 -6.73 11.35
CA LEU A 64 -48.47 -6.39 12.51
C LEU A 64 -47.62 -6.02 13.72
N ALA A 65 -47.97 -4.92 14.38
CA ALA A 65 -47.48 -4.56 15.70
C ALA A 65 -48.46 -5.04 16.78
N GLN A 66 -47.97 -5.88 17.69
CA GLN A 66 -48.43 -5.96 19.07
C GLN A 66 -47.49 -5.10 19.91
N MET A 67 -48.01 -4.29 20.83
CA MET A 67 -47.65 -4.31 22.26
C MET A 67 -48.33 -3.19 23.05
N LEU A 68 -48.95 -3.63 24.16
CA LEU A 68 -49.04 -3.01 25.49
C LEU A 68 -49.73 -1.65 25.69
N VAL A 69 -50.83 -1.75 26.45
CA VAL A 69 -51.63 -0.72 27.13
C VAL A 69 -51.14 -0.58 28.57
N LEU A 70 -51.18 0.66 29.11
CA LEU A 70 -51.68 1.10 30.43
C LEU A 70 -51.22 2.57 30.69
N PRO A 71 -51.93 3.41 31.49
CA PRO A 71 -53.39 3.58 31.61
C PRO A 71 -53.87 5.07 31.60
N LEU A 72 -55.20 5.20 31.45
CA LEU A 72 -56.17 6.21 31.94
C LEU A 72 -55.75 7.66 32.26
N GLU A 73 -56.50 8.62 31.70
CA GLU A 73 -57.41 9.52 32.47
C GLU A 73 -58.51 10.12 31.56
N GLU A 74 -59.65 10.41 32.19
CA GLU A 74 -60.99 10.67 31.65
C GLU A 74 -61.24 12.08 31.09
N GLY A 75 -62.24 12.22 30.21
CA GLY A 75 -63.18 13.35 30.34
C GLY A 75 -63.71 14.02 29.05
N LYS A 76 -64.98 13.71 28.73
CA LYS A 76 -66.05 14.54 28.09
C LYS A 76 -66.11 14.75 26.56
N ASP A 77 -67.12 14.09 25.97
CA ASP A 77 -67.90 14.48 24.77
C ASP A 77 -69.01 15.52 25.12
N PRO A 78 -69.83 16.11 24.19
CA PRO A 78 -70.12 15.73 22.78
C PRO A 78 -70.07 16.94 21.78
N THR A 79 -70.24 16.81 20.45
CA THR A 79 -71.53 16.91 19.73
C THR A 79 -71.34 16.61 18.23
N VAL A 80 -72.26 15.82 17.68
CA VAL A 80 -72.33 15.33 16.29
C VAL A 80 -72.90 16.39 15.32
N SER A 81 -72.36 16.46 14.09
CA SER A 81 -73.19 16.73 12.92
C SER A 81 -72.75 15.87 11.73
N ILE A 82 -73.63 14.94 11.33
CA ILE A 82 -73.52 14.15 10.10
C ILE A 82 -74.23 14.95 9.00
N LYS A 83 -73.54 15.27 7.90
CA LYS A 83 -74.17 15.53 6.62
C LYS A 83 -73.61 14.59 5.56
N ALA A 84 -74.55 13.88 4.94
CA ALA A 84 -74.36 12.86 3.93
C ALA A 84 -73.62 13.37 2.69
N SER A 85 -72.82 12.48 2.11
CA SER A 85 -72.06 12.68 0.87
C SER A 85 -72.99 12.92 -0.33
N GLN A 86 -72.72 13.96 -1.10
CA GLN A 86 -73.20 14.08 -2.48
C GLN A 86 -72.08 13.68 -3.44
N SER A 87 -72.33 12.67 -4.28
CA SER A 87 -71.45 12.25 -5.36
C SER A 87 -71.43 13.29 -6.49
N LYS A 88 -70.30 13.98 -6.70
CA LYS A 88 -70.07 14.78 -7.90
C LYS A 88 -69.50 13.90 -9.02
N PRO A 89 -69.99 14.00 -10.27
CA PRO A 89 -69.53 13.18 -11.38
C PRO A 89 -68.11 13.56 -11.80
N TYR A 90 -67.28 12.56 -12.08
CA TYR A 90 -65.93 12.74 -12.62
C TYR A 90 -65.97 13.48 -13.97
N PRO A 91 -65.05 14.43 -14.22
CA PRO A 91 -65.08 15.21 -15.45
C PRO A 91 -64.68 14.35 -16.64
N ILE A 92 -65.64 14.04 -17.50
CA ILE A 92 -65.52 13.29 -18.77
C ILE A 92 -64.33 13.75 -19.64
N ARG A 93 -63.89 15.01 -19.50
CA ARG A 93 -62.71 15.56 -20.19
C ARG A 93 -61.40 14.86 -19.83
N LEU A 94 -61.22 14.37 -18.60
CA LEU A 94 -60.00 13.66 -18.20
C LEU A 94 -59.93 12.27 -18.84
N LEU A 95 -61.07 11.60 -18.95
CA LEU A 95 -61.19 10.31 -19.62
C LEU A 95 -60.91 10.45 -21.13
N GLN A 96 -61.42 11.51 -21.76
CA GLN A 96 -61.14 11.80 -23.17
C GLN A 96 -59.65 12.04 -23.44
N LEU A 97 -58.95 12.79 -22.57
CA LEU A 97 -57.51 13.01 -22.68
C LEU A 97 -56.71 11.72 -22.51
N PHE A 98 -57.11 10.87 -21.57
CA PHE A 98 -56.45 9.58 -21.35
C PHE A 98 -56.63 8.63 -22.52
N LEU A 99 -57.83 8.58 -23.11
CA LEU A 99 -58.10 7.78 -24.31
C LEU A 99 -57.33 8.29 -25.54
N LEU A 100 -57.15 9.62 -25.68
CA LEU A 100 -56.33 10.23 -26.72
C LEU A 100 -54.85 9.86 -26.56
N PHE A 101 -54.34 9.88 -25.33
CA PHE A 101 -52.97 9.47 -25.03
C PHE A 101 -52.74 7.98 -25.33
N LEU A 102 -53.69 7.12 -24.95
CA LEU A 102 -53.62 5.69 -25.23
C LEU A 102 -53.61 5.41 -26.74
N ALA A 103 -54.46 6.11 -27.51
CA ALA A 103 -54.50 5.99 -28.96
C ALA A 103 -53.17 6.40 -29.62
N LEU A 104 -52.52 7.47 -29.13
CA LEU A 104 -51.21 7.90 -29.61
C LEU A 104 -50.11 6.88 -29.32
N CYS A 105 -50.11 6.27 -28.13
CA CYS A 105 -49.15 5.22 -27.78
C CYS A 105 -49.31 3.98 -28.67
N ILE A 106 -50.55 3.57 -28.94
CA ILE A 106 -50.83 2.42 -29.82
C ILE A 106 -50.39 2.74 -31.25
N ALA A 107 -50.71 3.94 -31.77
CA ALA A 107 -50.28 4.36 -33.09
C ALA A 107 -48.74 4.36 -33.22
N PHE A 108 -48.02 4.88 -32.23
CA PHE A 108 -46.56 4.89 -32.22
C PHE A 108 -45.99 3.46 -32.17
N SER A 109 -46.58 2.57 -31.38
CA SER A 109 -46.17 1.16 -31.31
C SER A 109 -46.36 0.45 -32.65
N VAL A 110 -47.50 0.67 -33.32
CA VAL A 110 -47.78 0.08 -34.64
C VAL A 110 -46.81 0.63 -35.70
N ILE A 111 -46.52 1.94 -35.70
CA ILE A 111 -45.55 2.56 -36.60
C ILE A 111 -44.15 1.97 -36.35
N SER A 112 -43.73 1.83 -35.09
CA SER A 112 -42.45 1.23 -34.72
C SER A 112 -42.32 -0.23 -35.19
N MET A 113 -43.37 -1.02 -35.03
CA MET A 113 -43.37 -2.40 -35.55
C MET A 113 -43.34 -2.43 -37.09
N TYR A 114 -44.03 -1.50 -37.76
CA TYR A 114 -44.03 -1.42 -39.21
C TYR A 114 -42.71 -0.92 -39.78
N THR A 115 -42.00 -0.01 -39.10
CA THR A 115 -40.67 0.45 -39.53
C THR A 115 -39.62 -0.63 -39.35
N ILE A 116 -39.67 -1.43 -38.28
CA ILE A 116 -38.77 -2.61 -38.10
C ILE A 116 -39.04 -3.67 -39.18
N LYS A 117 -40.30 -3.87 -39.59
CA LYS A 117 -40.66 -4.80 -40.68
C LYS A 117 -40.29 -4.28 -42.08
N ARG A 118 -40.37 -2.96 -42.35
CA ARG A 118 -40.06 -2.38 -43.67
C ARG A 118 -38.57 -2.08 -43.87
N PHE A 119 -37.86 -1.69 -42.81
CA PHE A 119 -36.43 -1.41 -42.83
C PHE A 119 -35.67 -2.53 -42.11
N GLY A 120 -35.90 -3.77 -42.57
CA GLY A 120 -35.22 -4.96 -42.05
C GLY A 120 -33.75 -4.66 -41.84
N VAL A 121 -33.30 -4.74 -40.59
CA VAL A 121 -31.90 -4.57 -40.20
C VAL A 121 -31.12 -5.63 -40.99
N PRO A 122 -30.20 -5.26 -41.89
CA PRO A 122 -29.33 -6.23 -42.50
C PRO A 122 -28.44 -6.77 -41.38
N THR A 123 -28.65 -8.02 -40.98
CA THR A 123 -27.62 -8.83 -40.31
C THR A 123 -26.52 -9.09 -41.33
N ALA A 124 -25.73 -8.06 -41.63
CA ALA A 124 -24.48 -8.20 -42.32
C ALA A 124 -23.48 -8.78 -41.33
N GLY A 125 -23.08 -10.03 -41.57
CA GLY A 125 -22.02 -10.70 -40.83
C GLY A 125 -20.74 -9.90 -40.91
N ALA A 126 -20.49 -9.08 -39.89
CA ALA A 126 -19.13 -8.74 -39.52
C ALA A 126 -18.54 -10.01 -38.92
N THR A 127 -17.87 -10.80 -39.76
CA THR A 127 -16.85 -11.75 -39.34
C THR A 127 -15.81 -10.93 -38.59
N VAL A 128 -16.03 -10.72 -37.29
CA VAL A 128 -14.99 -10.29 -36.37
C VAL A 128 -14.01 -11.45 -36.37
N LYS A 129 -13.00 -11.37 -37.25
CA LYS A 129 -11.77 -12.13 -37.03
C LYS A 129 -11.41 -11.83 -35.59
N PRO A 130 -11.39 -12.82 -34.69
CA PRO A 130 -10.91 -12.54 -33.37
C PRO A 130 -9.46 -12.13 -33.62
N ALA A 131 -9.16 -10.87 -33.36
CA ALA A 131 -7.79 -10.48 -33.08
C ALA A 131 -7.45 -11.09 -31.72
N PHE A 132 -7.40 -12.43 -31.67
CA PHE A 132 -6.41 -13.11 -30.86
C PHE A 132 -5.08 -12.63 -31.42
N LYS A 133 -4.68 -11.43 -30.99
CA LYS A 133 -3.30 -11.25 -30.60
C LYS A 133 -3.08 -12.42 -29.66
N PRO A 134 -2.21 -13.40 -29.99
CA PRO A 134 -1.75 -14.29 -28.95
C PRO A 134 -1.37 -13.35 -27.82
N CYS A 135 -1.95 -13.54 -26.64
CA CYS A 135 -1.20 -13.17 -25.47
C CYS A 135 0.17 -13.77 -25.76
N PHE A 136 1.20 -12.94 -25.91
CA PHE A 136 2.52 -13.45 -25.65
C PHE A 136 2.40 -13.90 -24.20
N ASP A 137 2.01 -15.15 -24.01
CA ASP A 137 2.46 -15.91 -22.88
C ASP A 137 3.97 -15.72 -22.98
N GLU A 138 4.50 -14.78 -22.18
CA GLU A 138 5.90 -14.87 -21.83
C GLU A 138 6.09 -16.34 -21.51
N PRO A 139 6.95 -17.04 -22.27
CA PRO A 139 7.04 -18.48 -22.15
C PRO A 139 7.17 -18.77 -20.67
N ASN A 140 6.41 -19.77 -20.20
CA ASN A 140 6.32 -20.22 -18.81
C ASN A 140 7.70 -20.73 -18.36
N THR A 141 8.61 -19.79 -18.25
CA THR A 141 10.05 -19.94 -18.12
C THR A 141 10.33 -19.94 -16.64
N LEU A 142 11.30 -20.74 -16.25
CA LEU A 142 11.78 -20.79 -14.88
C LEU A 142 12.04 -19.39 -14.31
N ASP A 143 12.49 -18.45 -15.16
CA ASP A 143 12.75 -17.04 -14.82
C ASP A 143 11.61 -16.34 -14.06
N ARG A 144 10.35 -16.57 -14.46
CA ARG A 144 9.17 -15.99 -13.77
C ARG A 144 9.04 -16.45 -12.30
N TRP A 145 9.57 -17.62 -11.98
CA TRP A 145 9.53 -18.21 -10.63
C TRP A 145 10.76 -17.85 -9.80
N ILE A 146 11.90 -17.57 -10.45
CA ILE A 146 13.17 -17.34 -9.76
C ILE A 146 13.57 -15.87 -9.68
N ARG A 147 12.97 -14.99 -10.48
CA ARG A 147 13.23 -13.55 -10.51
C ARG A 147 11.93 -12.76 -10.40
N PRO A 148 11.94 -11.60 -9.72
CA PRO A 148 10.81 -10.70 -9.73
C PRO A 148 10.69 -10.03 -11.11
N PRO A 149 9.48 -9.57 -11.48
CA PRO A 149 9.29 -8.76 -12.68
C PRO A 149 10.11 -7.46 -12.64
N SER A 150 10.43 -6.89 -13.80
CA SER A 150 11.16 -5.62 -13.90
C SER A 150 10.47 -4.47 -13.18
N ASN A 151 9.12 -4.48 -13.19
CA ASN A 151 8.27 -3.62 -12.38
C ASN A 151 7.76 -4.41 -11.17
N LEU A 152 8.11 -3.97 -9.96
CA LEU A 152 7.80 -4.67 -8.71
C LEU A 152 6.35 -4.51 -8.24
N LEU A 153 5.54 -3.69 -8.93
CA LEU A 153 4.13 -3.53 -8.59
C LEU A 153 3.34 -4.81 -8.92
N HIS A 154 2.51 -5.24 -7.97
CA HIS A 154 1.65 -6.41 -8.07
C HIS A 154 0.34 -6.20 -7.28
N GLN A 155 -0.62 -7.11 -7.45
CA GLN A 155 -1.94 -7.05 -6.79
C GLN A 155 -2.09 -8.04 -5.63
N MET A 156 -1.05 -8.84 -5.31
CA MET A 156 -1.09 -9.76 -4.16
C MET A 156 -1.32 -8.99 -2.86
N ARG A 157 -2.22 -9.50 -2.03
CA ARG A 157 -2.38 -9.08 -0.63
C ARG A 157 -1.20 -9.55 0.20
N ASP A 158 -1.05 -9.02 1.41
CA ASP A 158 0.06 -9.40 2.30
C ASP A 158 0.04 -10.89 2.61
N GLU A 159 -1.13 -11.51 2.80
CA GLU A 159 -1.24 -12.94 3.08
C GLU A 159 -0.72 -13.78 1.89
N GLU A 160 -1.09 -13.39 0.67
CA GLU A 160 -0.66 -14.06 -0.57
C GLU A 160 0.83 -13.86 -0.83
N LEU A 161 1.32 -12.64 -0.60
CA LEU A 161 2.73 -12.28 -0.75
C LEU A 161 3.60 -13.03 0.26
N PHE A 162 3.22 -13.04 1.54
CA PHE A 162 3.99 -13.71 2.59
C PHE A 162 3.98 -15.23 2.40
N TRP A 163 2.84 -15.82 2.04
CA TRP A 163 2.76 -17.24 1.70
C TRP A 163 3.64 -17.60 0.50
N ARG A 164 3.67 -16.78 -0.55
CA ARG A 164 4.54 -17.01 -1.72
C ARG A 164 6.02 -16.81 -1.36
N ALA A 165 6.34 -15.79 -0.57
CA ALA A 165 7.70 -15.45 -0.18
C ALA A 165 8.33 -16.49 0.78
N SER A 166 7.51 -17.27 1.49
CA SER A 166 7.99 -18.37 2.34
C SER A 166 8.38 -19.64 1.58
N PHE A 167 8.24 -19.66 0.25
CA PHE A 167 8.67 -20.81 -0.56
C PHE A 167 10.19 -20.99 -0.53
N VAL A 168 10.63 -22.10 0.07
CA VAL A 168 12.05 -22.47 0.17
C VAL A 168 12.34 -23.73 -0.66
N PRO A 169 13.25 -23.68 -1.64
CA PRO A 169 13.70 -24.86 -2.36
C PRO A 169 14.32 -25.90 -1.43
N GLN A 170 13.82 -27.14 -1.52
CA GLN A 170 14.36 -28.27 -0.76
C GLN A 170 15.61 -28.85 -1.44
N ILE A 171 15.67 -28.83 -2.77
CA ILE A 171 16.88 -29.16 -3.53
C ILE A 171 17.85 -27.97 -3.43
N LYS A 172 18.98 -28.17 -2.74
CA LYS A 172 19.96 -27.09 -2.49
C LYS A 172 20.84 -26.75 -3.69
N LYS A 173 21.02 -27.71 -4.61
CA LYS A 173 21.74 -27.48 -5.86
C LYS A 173 20.82 -26.83 -6.88
N TYR A 174 21.13 -25.60 -7.27
CA TYR A 174 20.37 -24.88 -8.30
C TYR A 174 20.65 -25.47 -9.68
N PRO A 175 19.63 -25.64 -10.54
CA PRO A 175 19.80 -26.11 -11.92
C PRO A 175 20.30 -25.01 -12.88
N PHE A 176 20.73 -23.86 -12.35
CA PHE A 176 21.22 -22.71 -13.11
C PHE A 176 22.32 -22.00 -12.35
N ARG A 177 23.12 -21.19 -13.06
CA ARG A 177 24.13 -20.34 -12.44
C ARG A 177 23.45 -19.19 -11.70
N ARG A 178 23.56 -19.18 -10.38
CA ARG A 178 23.03 -18.14 -9.50
C ARG A 178 24.18 -17.31 -8.94
N VAL A 179 24.04 -15.98 -8.99
CA VAL A 179 24.97 -15.06 -8.33
C VAL A 179 24.27 -14.52 -7.08
N PRO A 180 24.78 -14.77 -5.87
CA PRO A 180 24.20 -14.24 -4.64
C PRO A 180 24.16 -12.70 -4.65
N LYS A 181 23.06 -12.13 -4.17
CA LYS A 181 22.81 -10.69 -4.14
C LYS A 181 22.51 -10.19 -2.74
N ILE A 182 22.78 -8.90 -2.55
CA ILE A 182 22.28 -8.12 -1.43
C ILE A 182 21.03 -7.35 -1.87
N ALA A 183 19.91 -7.55 -1.17
CA ALA A 183 18.70 -6.75 -1.34
C ALA A 183 18.79 -5.49 -0.46
N PHE A 184 18.89 -4.33 -1.09
CA PHE A 184 18.76 -3.04 -0.41
C PHE A 184 17.29 -2.64 -0.36
N MET A 185 16.74 -2.61 0.85
CA MET A 185 15.34 -2.34 1.11
C MET A 185 15.22 -0.94 1.72
N PHE A 186 14.69 -0.01 0.95
CA PHE A 186 14.50 1.38 1.33
C PHE A 186 13.09 1.57 1.90
N LEU A 187 13.00 1.85 3.19
CA LEU A 187 11.77 2.30 3.84
C LEU A 187 11.80 3.82 3.94
N THR A 188 10.93 4.52 3.19
CA THR A 188 11.03 5.97 3.02
C THR A 188 9.71 6.67 3.25
N LYS A 189 9.76 7.95 3.65
CA LYS A 189 8.55 8.80 3.68
C LYS A 189 8.27 9.46 2.33
N GLY A 190 9.27 9.59 1.46
CA GLY A 190 9.11 10.28 0.18
C GLY A 190 10.35 10.14 -0.70
N PRO A 191 10.91 11.26 -1.19
CA PRO A 191 12.02 11.21 -2.14
C PRO A 191 13.29 10.62 -1.52
N LEU A 192 14.20 10.17 -2.39
CA LEU A 192 15.55 9.72 -2.04
C LEU A 192 16.54 10.86 -2.30
N PRO A 193 16.73 11.81 -1.36
CA PRO A 193 17.62 12.95 -1.57
C PRO A 193 19.09 12.51 -1.74
N LEU A 194 19.46 11.33 -1.24
CA LEU A 194 20.81 10.79 -1.34
C LEU A 194 20.97 9.81 -2.53
N ALA A 195 20.00 9.75 -3.45
CA ALA A 195 20.01 8.81 -4.58
C ALA A 195 21.30 8.87 -5.41
N ALA A 196 21.81 10.07 -5.71
CA ALA A 196 23.03 10.22 -6.50
C ALA A 196 24.28 9.61 -5.82
N LEU A 197 24.35 9.64 -4.49
CA LEU A 197 25.43 8.98 -3.75
C LEU A 197 25.31 7.45 -3.85
N TRP A 198 24.09 6.92 -3.71
CA TRP A 198 23.81 5.49 -3.87
C TRP A 198 24.04 5.00 -5.31
N GLU A 199 23.68 5.78 -6.32
CA GLU A 199 23.97 5.48 -7.73
C GLU A 199 25.48 5.37 -7.96
N ARG A 200 26.26 6.27 -7.36
CA ARG A 200 27.72 6.21 -7.43
C ARG A 200 28.29 4.97 -6.71
N PHE A 201 27.76 4.64 -5.54
CA PHE A 201 28.13 3.44 -4.78
C PHE A 201 27.86 2.14 -5.55
N LEU A 202 26.74 2.07 -6.28
CA LEU A 202 26.27 0.86 -6.96
C LEU A 202 26.81 0.69 -8.39
N LYS A 203 27.35 1.75 -8.98
CA LYS A 203 27.80 1.78 -10.38
C LYS A 203 28.83 0.68 -10.67
N GLY A 204 28.58 -0.15 -11.69
CA GLY A 204 29.49 -1.22 -12.11
C GLY A 204 29.36 -2.51 -11.31
N HIS A 205 28.38 -2.60 -10.41
CA HIS A 205 28.09 -3.77 -9.59
C HIS A 205 26.73 -4.41 -9.92
N GLU A 206 26.23 -4.16 -11.13
CA GLU A 206 24.96 -4.70 -11.61
C GLU A 206 24.96 -6.23 -11.52
N GLY A 207 23.89 -6.80 -10.97
CA GLY A 207 23.76 -8.25 -10.78
C GLY A 207 24.21 -8.78 -9.40
N PHE A 208 24.90 -7.98 -8.59
CA PHE A 208 25.26 -8.32 -7.20
C PHE A 208 24.33 -7.72 -6.15
N TYR A 209 23.36 -6.90 -6.58
CA TYR A 209 22.37 -6.30 -5.70
C TYR A 209 20.99 -6.24 -6.35
N SER A 210 19.99 -5.99 -5.52
CA SER A 210 18.63 -5.62 -5.93
C SER A 210 18.11 -4.50 -5.02
N ILE A 211 17.14 -3.73 -5.48
CA ILE A 211 16.60 -2.57 -4.76
C ILE A 211 15.09 -2.70 -4.65
N TYR A 212 14.56 -2.44 -3.46
CA TYR A 212 13.13 -2.42 -3.17
C TYR A 212 12.83 -1.15 -2.37
N ILE A 213 11.81 -0.40 -2.76
CA ILE A 213 11.45 0.86 -2.12
C ILE A 213 10.00 0.78 -1.65
N HIS A 214 9.78 1.03 -0.36
CA HIS A 214 8.47 1.20 0.24
C HIS A 214 8.30 2.67 0.66
N PRO A 215 7.84 3.55 -0.25
CA PRO A 215 7.53 4.93 0.09
C PRO A 215 6.16 5.06 0.79
N LEU A 216 5.76 6.29 1.14
CA LEU A 216 4.35 6.55 1.44
C LEU A 216 3.46 6.18 0.23
N PRO A 217 2.26 5.62 0.43
CA PRO A 217 1.39 5.21 -0.68
C PRO A 217 0.99 6.36 -1.63
N THR A 218 0.96 7.59 -1.11
CA THR A 218 0.64 8.80 -1.88
C THR A 218 1.83 9.37 -2.64
N PHE A 219 3.03 8.82 -2.45
CA PHE A 219 4.25 9.32 -3.07
C PHE A 219 4.55 8.57 -4.37
N GLU A 220 4.46 9.30 -5.48
CA GLU A 220 4.88 8.80 -6.79
C GLU A 220 6.34 9.17 -7.06
N ALA A 221 7.22 8.18 -7.01
CA ALA A 221 8.63 8.35 -7.34
C ALA A 221 8.82 8.45 -8.87
N LYS A 222 9.56 9.47 -9.32
CA LYS A 222 9.93 9.64 -10.74
C LYS A 222 11.42 9.48 -10.89
N PHE A 223 11.85 8.30 -11.30
CA PHE A 223 13.24 8.00 -11.65
C PHE A 223 13.38 7.76 -13.16
N PRO A 224 14.42 8.31 -13.83
CA PRO A 224 14.65 8.03 -15.24
C PRO A 224 14.95 6.54 -15.45
N PRO A 225 14.69 5.96 -16.65
CA PRO A 225 14.99 4.55 -16.93
C PRO A 225 16.44 4.13 -16.72
N SER A 226 17.38 5.08 -16.75
CA SER A 226 18.80 4.85 -16.47
C SER A 226 19.14 4.72 -14.99
N SER A 227 18.24 5.14 -14.08
CA SER A 227 18.48 5.10 -12.65
C SER A 227 18.29 3.68 -12.10
N VAL A 228 19.15 3.30 -11.16
CA VAL A 228 19.04 2.01 -10.43
C VAL A 228 17.72 1.91 -9.64
N PHE A 229 17.09 3.04 -9.33
CA PHE A 229 15.84 3.16 -8.59
C PHE A 229 14.58 3.12 -9.48
N HIS A 230 14.75 3.03 -10.80
CA HIS A 230 13.64 2.96 -11.75
C HIS A 230 12.78 1.71 -11.53
N GLN A 231 11.47 1.90 -11.33
CA GLN A 231 10.49 0.83 -11.10
C GLN A 231 10.84 -0.12 -9.96
N ARG A 232 11.48 0.41 -8.91
CA ARG A 232 11.83 -0.34 -7.68
C ARG A 232 10.82 -0.18 -6.54
N GLN A 233 9.71 0.51 -6.78
CA GLN A 233 8.66 0.69 -5.79
C GLN A 233 7.82 -0.59 -5.65
N ILE A 234 7.59 -1.03 -4.42
CA ILE A 234 6.68 -2.14 -4.11
C ILE A 234 5.29 -1.60 -3.75
N PRO A 235 4.22 -2.42 -3.81
CA PRO A 235 2.92 -2.06 -3.25
C PRO A 235 3.07 -1.69 -1.77
N SER A 236 2.86 -0.41 -1.45
CA SER A 236 3.17 0.16 -0.14
C SER A 236 1.91 0.54 0.63
N GLN A 237 1.97 0.49 1.95
CA GLN A 237 0.92 0.93 2.87
C GLN A 237 1.45 2.00 3.82
N VAL A 238 0.59 2.63 4.62
CA VAL A 238 1.03 3.64 5.59
C VAL A 238 1.85 2.97 6.68
N ALA A 239 3.09 3.43 6.90
CA ALA A 239 3.97 2.99 7.98
C ALA A 239 4.08 4.10 9.05
N GLU A 240 3.60 3.82 10.26
CA GLU A 240 3.59 4.77 11.36
C GLU A 240 4.66 4.43 12.40
N TRP A 241 5.37 5.44 12.89
CA TRP A 241 6.47 5.24 13.84
C TRP A 241 5.98 4.60 15.14
N GLY A 242 6.70 3.57 15.60
CA GLY A 242 6.42 2.84 16.83
C GLY A 242 5.18 1.95 16.82
N LYS A 243 4.46 1.86 15.69
CA LYS A 243 3.27 1.03 15.51
C LYS A 243 3.56 -0.20 14.65
N MET A 244 2.69 -1.20 14.73
CA MET A 244 2.84 -2.45 13.96
C MET A 244 2.90 -2.24 12.45
N SER A 245 2.28 -1.17 11.93
CA SER A 245 2.34 -0.82 10.52
C SER A 245 3.77 -0.55 10.01
N MET A 246 4.70 -0.17 10.90
CA MET A 246 6.13 -0.10 10.58
C MET A 246 6.69 -1.49 10.27
N CYS A 247 6.49 -2.46 11.17
CA CYS A 247 6.94 -3.84 10.94
C CYS A 247 6.20 -4.49 9.76
N ASP A 248 4.94 -4.15 9.51
CA ASP A 248 4.23 -4.62 8.32
C ASP A 248 4.91 -4.14 7.03
N ALA A 249 5.36 -2.87 6.98
CA ALA A 249 6.12 -2.34 5.84
C ALA A 249 7.47 -3.04 5.65
N GLU A 250 8.17 -3.33 6.75
CA GLU A 250 9.41 -4.10 6.73
C GLU A 250 9.19 -5.54 6.25
N ARG A 251 8.14 -6.22 6.72
CA ARG A 251 7.74 -7.55 6.22
C ARG A 251 7.41 -7.51 4.73
N ARG A 252 6.73 -6.47 4.22
CA ARG A 252 6.46 -6.30 2.78
C ARG A 252 7.73 -6.14 1.96
N LEU A 253 8.69 -5.36 2.45
CA LEU A 253 10.01 -5.20 1.81
C LEU A 253 10.74 -6.54 1.76
N VAL A 254 10.83 -7.26 2.88
CA VAL A 254 11.46 -8.57 2.97
C VAL A 254 10.79 -9.57 2.03
N ALA A 255 9.46 -9.63 2.03
CA ALA A 255 8.71 -10.57 1.22
C ALA A 255 8.88 -10.32 -0.29
N ASN A 256 8.82 -9.06 -0.73
CA ASN A 256 9.12 -8.71 -2.12
C ASN A 256 10.56 -9.07 -2.50
N ALA A 257 11.51 -8.81 -1.61
CA ALA A 257 12.90 -9.15 -1.83
C ALA A 257 13.16 -10.66 -1.89
N LEU A 258 12.41 -11.47 -1.16
CA LEU A 258 12.50 -12.93 -1.17
C LEU A 258 12.06 -13.56 -2.49
N LEU A 259 11.24 -12.85 -3.30
CA LEU A 259 10.82 -13.31 -4.62
C LEU A 259 11.97 -13.40 -5.64
N ASP A 260 13.10 -12.70 -5.41
CA ASP A 260 14.36 -13.00 -6.12
C ASP A 260 15.09 -14.12 -5.37
N ILE A 261 15.23 -15.28 -6.02
CA ILE A 261 15.91 -16.44 -5.44
C ILE A 261 17.42 -16.19 -5.22
N SER A 262 17.96 -15.17 -5.89
CA SER A 262 19.37 -14.79 -5.83
C SER A 262 19.68 -13.92 -4.63
N ASN A 263 18.68 -13.28 -4.02
CA ASN A 263 18.86 -12.49 -2.81
C ASN A 263 19.16 -13.40 -1.62
N GLU A 264 20.35 -13.24 -1.05
CA GLU A 264 20.82 -14.01 0.10
C GLU A 264 20.93 -13.18 1.38
N ARG A 265 21.06 -11.86 1.24
CA ARG A 265 21.25 -10.92 2.34
C ARG A 265 20.33 -9.72 2.14
N PHE A 266 19.72 -9.23 3.21
CA PHE A 266 18.63 -8.26 3.17
C PHE A 266 18.96 -7.11 4.12
N VAL A 267 19.20 -5.93 3.57
CA VAL A 267 19.64 -4.75 4.32
C VAL A 267 18.53 -3.71 4.32
N LEU A 268 18.04 -3.35 5.51
CA LEU A 268 17.06 -2.28 5.67
C LEU A 268 17.78 -0.92 5.81
N VAL A 269 17.40 0.04 4.98
CA VAL A 269 17.91 1.43 4.98
C VAL A 269 16.76 2.42 4.79
N SER A 270 17.02 3.70 5.08
CA SER A 270 16.11 4.81 4.81
C SER A 270 16.65 5.76 3.76
N GLU A 271 15.86 6.76 3.40
CA GLU A 271 16.26 7.89 2.54
C GLU A 271 17.42 8.73 3.11
N SER A 272 17.76 8.51 4.38
CA SER A 272 18.76 9.26 5.14
C SER A 272 19.99 8.44 5.56
N CYS A 273 20.12 7.24 4.99
CA CYS A 273 21.26 6.34 5.19
C CYS A 273 22.30 6.53 4.07
N ILE A 274 23.58 6.35 4.42
CA ILE A 274 24.70 6.30 3.48
C ILE A 274 25.55 5.04 3.69
N PRO A 275 26.19 4.49 2.64
CA PRO A 275 27.25 3.51 2.80
C PRO A 275 28.54 4.20 3.29
N LEU A 276 29.32 3.49 4.11
CA LEU A 276 30.58 3.96 4.69
C LEU A 276 31.83 3.43 3.97
N PHE A 277 31.65 2.45 3.08
CA PHE A 277 32.71 1.81 2.32
C PHE A 277 32.23 1.55 0.89
N ASN A 278 33.16 1.25 -0.01
CA ASN A 278 32.83 0.85 -1.38
C ASN A 278 32.06 -0.47 -1.43
N PHE A 279 31.39 -0.71 -2.55
CA PHE A 279 30.48 -1.83 -2.71
C PHE A 279 31.18 -3.17 -2.52
N SER A 280 32.39 -3.34 -3.06
CA SER A 280 33.11 -4.62 -2.97
C SER A 280 33.41 -4.99 -1.52
N VAL A 281 33.85 -4.03 -0.70
CA VAL A 281 34.08 -4.23 0.74
C VAL A 281 32.79 -4.60 1.46
N ILE A 282 31.70 -3.85 1.22
CA ILE A 282 30.40 -4.13 1.86
C ILE A 282 29.87 -5.50 1.44
N TYR A 283 29.96 -5.82 0.15
CA TYR A 283 29.50 -7.08 -0.42
C TYR A 283 30.26 -8.25 0.19
N ASP A 284 31.59 -8.23 0.18
CA ASP A 284 32.41 -9.29 0.77
C ASP A 284 32.16 -9.45 2.27
N TYR A 285 32.05 -8.34 3.01
CA TYR A 285 31.77 -8.38 4.46
C TYR A 285 30.42 -9.05 4.75
N ILE A 286 29.36 -8.64 4.06
CA ILE A 286 28.02 -9.17 4.30
C ILE A 286 27.92 -10.63 3.79
N MET A 287 28.43 -10.91 2.60
CA MET A 287 28.31 -12.25 1.99
C MET A 287 29.14 -13.32 2.70
N ARG A 288 30.26 -12.95 3.33
CA ARG A 288 31.13 -13.87 4.09
C ARG A 288 30.80 -13.95 5.58
N SER A 289 29.87 -13.14 6.07
CA SER A 289 29.46 -13.21 7.47
C SER A 289 28.78 -14.55 7.78
N LYS A 290 29.10 -15.15 8.94
CA LYS A 290 28.39 -16.31 9.51
C LYS A 290 27.05 -15.91 10.11
N TYR A 291 26.96 -14.67 10.57
CA TYR A 291 25.84 -14.14 11.34
C TYR A 291 25.01 -13.13 10.52
N SER A 292 23.81 -12.87 11.01
CA SER A 292 22.96 -11.75 10.64
C SER A 292 23.12 -10.63 11.67
N PHE A 293 23.04 -9.39 11.22
CA PHE A 293 23.27 -8.21 12.05
C PHE A 293 21.95 -7.55 12.47
N ILE A 294 21.35 -8.12 13.51
CA ILE A 294 20.27 -7.51 14.29
C ILE A 294 20.84 -7.15 15.67
N GLY A 295 20.63 -5.91 16.11
CA GLY A 295 20.85 -5.55 17.50
C GLY A 295 19.81 -6.25 18.36
N ALA A 296 20.25 -7.09 19.31
CA ALA A 296 19.36 -7.79 20.22
C ALA A 296 20.06 -7.91 21.58
N PHE A 297 19.58 -7.14 22.55
CA PHE A 297 20.11 -7.13 23.91
C PHE A 297 18.98 -7.02 24.93
N ASP A 298 19.26 -7.50 26.14
CA ASP A 298 18.35 -7.40 27.27
C ASP A 298 18.63 -6.08 28.01
N ASP A 299 17.72 -5.12 27.88
CA ASP A 299 17.81 -3.81 28.50
C ASP A 299 16.88 -3.78 29.72
N HIS A 300 17.44 -3.76 30.92
CA HIS A 300 16.67 -3.70 32.17
C HIS A 300 16.03 -2.33 32.43
N GLY A 301 16.36 -1.31 31.64
CA GLY A 301 15.87 0.05 31.81
C GLY A 301 14.44 0.29 31.32
N PRO A 302 13.95 1.54 31.45
CA PRO A 302 12.58 1.93 31.08
C PRO A 302 12.29 1.78 29.59
N TYR A 303 13.32 1.79 28.75
CA TYR A 303 13.20 1.66 27.30
C TYR A 303 13.37 0.23 26.79
N GLY A 304 13.65 -0.73 27.68
CA GLY A 304 13.78 -2.15 27.38
C GLY A 304 12.64 -2.94 28.00
N ARG A 305 12.92 -3.63 29.10
CA ARG A 305 11.93 -4.37 29.91
C ARG A 305 10.82 -3.48 30.47
N GLY A 306 11.08 -2.19 30.71
CA GLY A 306 10.02 -1.24 31.10
C GLY A 306 8.90 -1.06 30.07
N ARG A 307 9.10 -1.50 28.83
CA ARG A 307 8.11 -1.49 27.74
C ARG A 307 7.41 -2.85 27.55
N TYR A 308 7.81 -3.87 28.29
CA TYR A 308 7.23 -5.21 28.20
C TYR A 308 5.81 -5.22 28.77
N ASN A 309 4.95 -6.06 28.20
CA ASN A 309 3.58 -6.28 28.68
C ASN A 309 3.44 -7.74 29.11
N GLU A 310 2.99 -7.99 30.34
CA GLU A 310 2.89 -9.35 30.90
C GLU A 310 1.94 -10.27 30.10
N ASN A 311 0.98 -9.72 29.35
CA ASN A 311 0.08 -10.50 28.50
C ASN A 311 0.77 -11.11 27.25
N MET A 312 2.06 -10.82 27.05
CA MET A 312 2.89 -11.46 26.03
C MET A 312 3.18 -12.94 26.33
N VAL A 313 3.06 -13.37 27.59
CA VAL A 313 3.19 -14.78 27.97
C VAL A 313 2.01 -15.62 27.45
N PRO A 314 2.18 -16.94 27.22
CA PRO A 314 3.44 -17.70 27.34
C PRO A 314 4.39 -17.59 26.14
N GLU A 315 3.98 -16.96 25.03
CA GLU A 315 4.75 -16.97 23.78
C GLU A 315 6.06 -16.17 23.89
N VAL A 316 6.05 -15.06 24.63
CA VAL A 316 7.25 -14.27 24.89
C VAL A 316 7.33 -14.00 26.38
N ASP A 317 8.27 -14.66 27.05
CA ASP A 317 8.59 -14.37 28.44
C ASP A 317 9.47 -13.10 28.54
N ILE A 318 9.42 -12.41 29.69
CA ILE A 318 10.24 -11.21 29.92
C ILE A 318 11.74 -11.49 29.81
N THR A 319 12.20 -12.70 30.13
CA THR A 319 13.60 -13.12 29.99
C THR A 319 14.02 -13.28 28.52
N GLN A 320 13.06 -13.44 27.62
CA GLN A 320 13.26 -13.52 26.18
C GLN A 320 13.12 -12.16 25.49
N TRP A 321 12.48 -11.18 26.12
CA TRP A 321 12.31 -9.82 25.61
C TRP A 321 13.65 -9.19 25.23
N ARG A 322 13.78 -8.72 23.99
CA ARG A 322 14.97 -8.03 23.50
C ARG A 322 14.62 -6.65 22.99
N LYS A 323 15.60 -5.77 23.10
CA LYS A 323 15.64 -4.46 22.46
C LYS A 323 16.71 -4.46 21.38
N GLY A 324 16.46 -3.71 20.32
CA GLY A 324 17.32 -3.57 19.17
C GLY A 324 17.18 -2.23 18.48
N SER A 325 17.90 -2.09 17.37
CA SER A 325 17.62 -1.02 16.41
C SER A 325 16.65 -1.54 15.36
N GLN A 326 15.79 -0.66 14.84
CA GLN A 326 15.01 -0.93 13.62
C GLN A 326 15.89 -1.37 12.44
N TRP A 327 17.12 -0.84 12.32
CA TRP A 327 17.98 -1.10 11.15
C TRP A 327 18.72 -2.42 11.29
N PHE A 328 18.52 -3.31 10.32
CA PHE A 328 19.10 -4.65 10.32
C PHE A 328 19.72 -5.05 8.97
N GLU A 329 20.62 -6.03 9.05
CA GLU A 329 20.94 -6.94 7.96
C GLU A 329 20.58 -8.37 8.39
N ILE A 330 19.94 -9.13 7.51
CA ILE A 330 19.63 -10.54 7.76
C ILE A 330 19.93 -11.42 6.56
N ASN A 331 20.30 -12.68 6.82
CA ASN A 331 20.38 -13.69 5.79
C ASN A 331 18.98 -14.18 5.34
N ARG A 332 18.95 -14.90 4.21
CA ARG A 332 17.72 -15.44 3.62
C ARG A 332 16.91 -16.33 4.56
N LYS A 333 17.57 -17.13 5.41
CA LYS A 333 16.87 -17.99 6.36
C LYS A 333 16.05 -17.15 7.35
N LEU A 334 16.67 -16.13 7.97
CA LEU A 334 15.97 -15.27 8.92
C LEU A 334 14.92 -14.37 8.22
N ALA A 335 15.15 -13.99 6.97
CA ALA A 335 14.15 -13.29 6.16
C ALA A 335 12.87 -14.14 5.99
N VAL A 336 13.02 -15.45 5.74
CA VAL A 336 11.88 -16.38 5.69
C VAL A 336 11.18 -16.47 7.05
N ASN A 337 11.92 -16.64 8.15
CA ASN A 337 11.36 -16.63 9.51
C ASN A 337 10.49 -15.39 9.79
N ILE A 338 10.91 -14.21 9.33
CA ILE A 338 10.15 -12.96 9.51
C ILE A 338 8.81 -12.98 8.77
N VAL A 339 8.81 -13.43 7.50
CA VAL A 339 7.58 -13.37 6.69
C VAL A 339 6.61 -14.50 7.03
N GLU A 340 7.12 -15.66 7.47
CA GLU A 340 6.29 -16.80 7.87
C GLU A 340 5.73 -16.68 9.30
N ASP A 341 6.17 -15.70 10.10
CA ASP A 341 5.75 -15.62 11.50
C ASP A 341 4.24 -15.36 11.64
N THR A 342 3.58 -16.36 12.21
CA THR A 342 2.17 -16.35 12.65
C THR A 342 2.02 -16.50 14.17
N THR A 343 3.13 -16.66 14.91
CA THR A 343 3.13 -16.94 16.35
C THR A 343 3.35 -15.68 17.16
N TYR A 344 4.43 -14.94 16.87
CA TYR A 344 4.81 -13.76 17.68
C TYR A 344 4.13 -12.49 17.15
N TYR A 345 3.96 -12.37 15.84
CA TYR A 345 3.25 -11.25 15.21
C TYR A 345 1.95 -10.82 15.92
N PRO A 346 0.97 -11.71 16.18
CA PRO A 346 -0.27 -11.30 16.83
C PRO A 346 -0.03 -10.73 18.24
N LYS A 347 0.90 -11.30 19.01
CA LYS A 347 1.25 -10.81 20.35
C LYS A 347 1.86 -9.42 20.32
N PHE A 348 2.82 -9.18 19.44
CA PHE A 348 3.40 -7.85 19.27
C PHE A 348 2.38 -6.83 18.77
N LYS A 349 1.52 -7.21 17.83
CA LYS A 349 0.44 -6.35 17.31
C LYS A 349 -0.56 -5.96 18.40
N GLU A 350 -0.90 -6.90 19.28
CA GLU A 350 -1.90 -6.69 20.32
C GLU A 350 -1.36 -5.91 21.51
N PHE A 351 -0.16 -6.27 22.00
CA PHE A 351 0.35 -5.84 23.30
C PHE A 351 1.53 -4.85 23.23
N CYS A 352 2.27 -4.77 22.12
CA CYS A 352 3.35 -3.79 21.93
C CYS A 352 2.86 -2.56 21.16
N LYS A 353 2.02 -1.76 21.83
CA LYS A 353 1.52 -0.47 21.30
C LYS A 353 2.36 0.69 21.84
N PRO A 354 2.40 1.86 21.17
CA PRO A 354 3.10 3.03 21.71
C PRO A 354 2.76 3.26 23.20
N ASN A 355 3.74 3.42 24.10
CA ASN A 355 5.15 3.74 23.87
C ASN A 355 6.11 2.52 23.81
N CYS A 356 5.66 1.34 23.37
CA CYS A 356 6.50 0.15 23.22
C CYS A 356 7.53 0.25 22.08
N TYR A 357 7.17 0.89 20.95
CA TYR A 357 8.00 0.97 19.73
C TYR A 357 8.36 -0.41 19.16
N VAL A 358 7.37 -1.04 18.56
CA VAL A 358 7.43 -2.46 18.14
C VAL A 358 8.56 -2.79 17.17
N ASP A 359 8.96 -1.83 16.32
CA ASP A 359 10.09 -1.95 15.39
C ASP A 359 11.46 -2.08 16.09
N GLU A 360 11.55 -1.74 17.38
CA GLU A 360 12.76 -1.92 18.20
C GLU A 360 12.74 -3.20 19.04
N HIS A 361 11.65 -3.97 19.03
CA HIS A 361 11.47 -5.12 19.93
C HIS A 361 11.02 -6.42 19.24
N TYR A 362 10.19 -6.34 18.21
CA TYR A 362 9.58 -7.51 17.58
C TYR A 362 10.61 -8.46 16.95
N PHE A 363 11.30 -8.04 15.89
CA PHE A 363 12.30 -8.89 15.24
C PHE A 363 13.46 -9.27 16.15
N PRO A 364 14.03 -8.36 16.98
CA PRO A 364 15.06 -8.74 17.95
C PRO A 364 14.63 -9.86 18.89
N THR A 365 13.40 -9.79 19.42
CA THR A 365 12.88 -10.81 20.36
C THR A 365 12.59 -12.12 19.66
N MET A 366 11.78 -12.07 18.59
CA MET A 366 11.34 -13.26 17.86
C MET A 366 12.54 -14.05 17.29
N LEU A 367 13.52 -13.38 16.69
CA LEU A 367 14.69 -14.05 16.13
C LEU A 367 15.67 -14.54 17.21
N THR A 368 15.72 -13.89 18.38
CA THR A 368 16.48 -14.42 19.52
C THR A 368 15.86 -15.73 20.02
N ILE A 369 14.53 -15.82 20.09
CA ILE A 369 13.84 -17.05 20.50
C ILE A 369 14.07 -18.18 19.48
N GLN A 370 13.94 -17.87 18.18
CA GLN A 370 13.98 -18.90 17.13
C GLN A 370 15.39 -19.28 16.65
N ALA A 371 16.34 -18.34 16.67
CA ALA A 371 17.58 -18.47 15.91
C ALA A 371 18.77 -17.69 16.50
N ALA A 372 18.88 -17.60 17.84
CA ALA A 372 19.96 -16.88 18.52
C ALA A 372 21.38 -17.17 17.99
N SER A 373 21.67 -18.42 17.62
CA SER A 373 22.99 -18.81 17.10
C SER A 373 23.34 -18.22 15.72
N LEU A 374 22.39 -17.57 15.06
CA LEU A 374 22.59 -16.89 13.77
C LEU A 374 22.70 -15.37 13.92
N LEU A 375 22.65 -14.82 15.13
CA LEU A 375 22.63 -13.38 15.39
C LEU A 375 23.99 -12.89 15.91
N ALA A 376 24.46 -11.77 15.35
CA ALA A 376 25.64 -11.06 15.85
C ALA A 376 25.34 -10.16 17.07
N ASN A 377 24.06 -10.01 17.46
CA ASN A 377 23.58 -9.13 18.52
C ASN A 377 24.02 -7.66 18.38
N ARG A 378 24.25 -7.21 17.15
CA ARG A 378 24.61 -5.82 16.79
C ARG A 378 24.10 -5.48 15.39
N THR A 379 23.91 -4.19 15.12
CA THR A 379 23.57 -3.67 13.79
C THR A 379 24.80 -3.24 13.00
N LEU A 380 24.71 -3.19 11.66
CA LEU A 380 25.72 -2.60 10.77
C LEU A 380 25.53 -1.10 10.54
N THR A 381 24.50 -0.49 11.13
CA THR A 381 24.17 0.92 10.92
C THR A 381 24.61 1.77 12.10
N TRP A 382 25.59 2.64 11.87
CA TRP A 382 26.03 3.63 12.86
C TRP A 382 24.99 4.74 13.03
N VAL A 383 24.75 5.11 14.28
CA VAL A 383 23.84 6.16 14.73
C VAL A 383 24.53 6.99 15.81
N ASP A 384 24.26 8.29 15.83
CA ASP A 384 24.71 9.17 16.91
C ASP A 384 23.52 9.61 17.77
N TRP A 385 23.56 9.24 19.04
CA TRP A 385 22.56 9.60 20.05
C TRP A 385 23.06 10.69 21.01
N SER A 386 24.26 11.25 20.79
CA SER A 386 24.89 12.23 21.70
C SER A 386 24.07 13.51 21.90
N ARG A 387 23.21 13.88 20.93
CA ARG A 387 22.31 15.04 21.02
C ARG A 387 21.02 14.77 21.82
N GLY A 388 20.79 13.53 22.26
CA GLY A 388 19.60 13.14 23.03
C GLY A 388 18.28 13.18 22.24
N GLY A 389 17.18 12.87 22.92
CA GLY A 389 15.83 12.86 22.35
C GLY A 389 15.38 11.52 21.77
N ALA A 390 14.21 11.51 21.13
CA ALA A 390 13.59 10.30 20.56
C ALA A 390 14.15 9.91 19.18
N HIS A 391 15.02 10.74 18.60
CA HIS A 391 15.62 10.53 17.29
C HIS A 391 17.13 10.82 17.33
N PRO A 392 17.95 10.11 16.56
CA PRO A 392 19.39 10.37 16.51
C PRO A 392 19.70 11.72 15.86
N ALA A 393 20.93 12.19 16.06
CA ALA A 393 21.45 13.38 15.42
C ALA A 393 21.31 13.31 13.89
N THR A 394 20.95 14.46 13.30
CA THR A 394 20.93 14.66 11.86
C THR A 394 22.10 15.53 11.44
N PHE A 395 22.86 15.06 10.46
CA PHE A 395 24.06 15.69 9.91
C PHE A 395 23.74 16.37 8.58
N GLY A 396 24.02 17.67 8.48
CA GLY A 396 23.86 18.47 7.27
C GLY A 396 25.20 18.80 6.63
N ARG A 397 25.18 19.74 5.67
CA ARG A 397 26.36 20.20 4.92
C ARG A 397 27.61 20.44 5.79
N ALA A 398 27.46 21.17 6.89
CA ALA A 398 28.58 21.59 7.74
C ALA A 398 29.19 20.46 8.58
N ASP A 399 28.48 19.35 8.76
CA ASP A 399 28.96 18.20 9.52
C ASP A 399 29.85 17.26 8.67
N ILE A 400 29.83 17.40 7.35
CA ILE A 400 30.51 16.48 6.42
C ILE A 400 31.97 16.91 6.25
N THR A 401 32.85 16.37 7.09
CA THR A 401 34.31 16.57 7.02
C THR A 401 35.07 15.24 7.09
N GLU A 402 36.36 15.22 6.74
CA GLU A 402 37.18 14.00 6.85
C GLU A 402 37.29 13.52 8.30
N GLU A 403 37.44 14.45 9.24
CA GLU A 403 37.51 14.18 10.68
C GLU A 403 36.23 13.54 11.20
N PHE A 404 35.08 13.90 10.64
CA PHE A 404 33.80 13.27 10.99
C PHE A 404 33.82 11.76 10.67
N PHE A 405 34.23 11.38 9.46
CA PHE A 405 34.30 9.96 9.08
C PHE A 405 35.41 9.21 9.83
N LYS A 406 36.54 9.88 10.07
CA LYS A 406 37.61 9.35 10.91
C LYS A 406 37.07 8.95 12.30
N LYS A 407 36.27 9.80 12.95
CA LYS A 407 35.60 9.49 14.23
C LYS A 407 34.57 8.35 14.14
N ILE A 408 33.97 8.09 12.97
CA ILE A 408 33.07 6.95 12.79
C ILE A 408 33.87 5.63 12.89
N HIS A 409 35.09 5.59 12.36
CA HIS A 409 35.90 4.38 12.26
C HIS A 409 36.89 4.19 13.41
N GLU A 410 37.47 5.27 13.92
CA GLU A 410 38.57 5.20 14.90
C GLU A 410 38.15 4.66 16.27
N GLY A 411 39.03 3.85 16.86
CA GLY A 411 38.92 3.37 18.23
C GLY A 411 37.81 2.34 18.47
N LYS A 412 37.14 1.87 17.42
CA LYS A 412 36.05 0.89 17.54
C LYS A 412 36.52 -0.51 17.19
N HIS A 413 36.31 -1.42 18.13
CA HIS A 413 36.47 -2.85 17.91
C HIS A 413 35.14 -3.56 18.17
N CYS A 414 34.84 -4.55 17.36
CA CYS A 414 33.67 -5.40 17.50
C CYS A 414 34.03 -6.81 17.03
N ILE A 415 33.12 -7.74 17.30
CA ILE A 415 33.26 -9.12 16.83
C ILE A 415 32.65 -9.25 15.43
N TYR A 416 33.42 -9.83 14.53
CA TYR A 416 33.02 -10.24 13.18
C TYR A 416 33.51 -11.67 12.95
N ASN A 417 32.61 -12.61 12.68
CA ASN A 417 32.92 -14.02 12.49
C ASN A 417 33.81 -14.61 13.61
N ASP A 418 33.47 -14.28 14.86
CA ASP A 418 34.16 -14.74 16.08
C ASP A 418 35.58 -14.16 16.27
N GLN A 419 35.93 -13.13 15.50
CA GLN A 419 37.22 -12.45 15.54
C GLN A 419 37.06 -10.95 15.77
N SER A 420 38.06 -10.34 16.40
CA SER A 420 38.09 -8.87 16.55
C SER A 420 38.27 -8.20 15.18
N SER A 421 37.47 -7.16 14.92
CA SER A 421 37.51 -6.37 13.70
C SER A 421 37.38 -4.88 14.03
N SER A 422 38.05 -4.04 13.24
CA SER A 422 37.89 -2.58 13.26
C SER A 422 36.70 -2.10 12.39
N VAL A 423 36.13 -2.97 11.56
CA VAL A 423 35.00 -2.64 10.67
C VAL A 423 33.69 -3.02 11.35
N CYS A 424 33.13 -2.06 12.08
CA CYS A 424 31.91 -2.28 12.88
C CYS A 424 30.62 -1.76 12.26
N TYR A 425 30.69 -0.82 11.34
CA TYR A 425 29.49 -0.28 10.70
C TYR A 425 29.74 -0.14 9.22
N LEU A 426 28.80 -0.58 8.40
CA LEU A 426 28.87 -0.45 6.94
C LEU A 426 27.99 0.68 6.42
N PHE A 427 27.03 1.12 7.24
CA PHE A 427 26.11 2.20 6.93
C PHE A 427 26.09 3.22 8.07
N ALA A 428 25.69 4.45 7.78
CA ALA A 428 25.50 5.48 8.78
C ALA A 428 24.18 6.23 8.56
N ARG A 429 23.65 6.79 9.65
CA ARG A 429 22.48 7.68 9.68
C ARG A 429 22.61 8.67 10.85
N LYS A 430 21.99 9.84 10.81
CA LYS A 430 21.02 10.34 9.84
C LYS A 430 21.56 11.53 9.04
N PHE A 431 21.49 11.48 7.72
CA PHE A 431 21.99 12.55 6.85
C PHE A 431 20.84 13.36 6.25
N ALA A 432 20.95 14.69 6.31
CA ALA A 432 20.01 15.61 5.69
C ALA A 432 20.25 15.73 4.18
N PRO A 433 19.27 16.19 3.38
CA PRO A 433 19.47 16.46 1.95
C PRO A 433 20.65 17.40 1.67
N SER A 434 20.90 18.37 2.56
CA SER A 434 22.01 19.32 2.44
C SER A 434 23.40 18.67 2.53
N ALA A 435 23.50 17.43 3.03
CA ALA A 435 24.75 16.67 3.09
C ALA A 435 25.17 16.08 1.73
N LEU A 436 24.27 15.99 0.73
CA LEU A 436 24.56 15.28 -0.52
C LEU A 436 25.81 15.82 -1.23
N GLU A 437 25.86 17.12 -1.47
CA GLU A 437 26.94 17.72 -2.26
C GLU A 437 28.32 17.52 -1.62
N PRO A 438 28.55 17.83 -0.32
CA PRO A 438 29.83 17.54 0.29
C PRO A 438 30.13 16.03 0.39
N LEU A 439 29.11 15.16 0.56
CA LEU A 439 29.30 13.71 0.52
C LEU A 439 29.82 13.25 -0.85
N LEU A 440 29.28 13.78 -1.95
CA LEU A 440 29.77 13.48 -3.30
C LEU A 440 31.20 13.96 -3.51
N HIS A 441 31.59 15.09 -2.92
CA HIS A 441 32.95 15.63 -2.99
C HIS A 441 33.96 14.69 -2.31
N ILE A 442 33.67 14.24 -1.08
CA ILE A 442 34.61 13.41 -0.31
C ILE A 442 34.54 11.91 -0.63
N SER A 443 33.46 11.44 -1.28
CA SER A 443 33.17 10.01 -1.49
C SER A 443 34.35 9.20 -2.06
N ARG A 444 35.08 9.76 -3.03
CA ARG A 444 36.23 9.06 -3.63
C ARG A 444 37.34 8.79 -2.62
N ASN A 445 37.65 9.79 -1.81
CA ASN A 445 38.81 9.80 -0.92
C ASN A 445 38.51 9.09 0.41
N ILE A 446 37.27 9.20 0.88
CA ILE A 446 36.87 8.73 2.22
C ILE A 446 36.05 7.45 2.16
N LEU A 447 35.08 7.36 1.25
CA LEU A 447 34.16 6.20 1.15
C LEU A 447 34.63 5.17 0.11
N GLY A 448 35.52 5.57 -0.79
CA GLY A 448 36.18 4.71 -1.78
C GLY A 448 35.39 4.46 -3.07
N PHE A 449 34.46 5.35 -3.45
CA PHE A 449 33.70 5.25 -4.71
C PHE A 449 33.38 6.60 -5.34
#